data_AF-A0A6G3S2P0-F1
#
_entry.id   AF-A0A6G3S2P0-F1
#
_cell.length_a   1.000
_cell.length_b   1.000
_cell.length_c   1.000
_cell.angle_alpha   90.00
_cell.angle_beta   90.00
_cell.angle_gamma   90.00
#
_symmetry.space_group_name_H-M   'P 1'
#
loop_
_entity.id
_entity.type
_entity.pdbx_description
1 polymer ?
#
loop_
_entity_poly.entity_id
_entity_poly.type
_entity_poly.pdbx_seq_one_letter_code
_entity_poly.pdbx_strand_id
1 'polypeptide(L)'
;MPGVTNDGPHLDAMPLADLMPWSVAPLRLGRGWPLGPDAASLRARWDTFVGASEDRREALLEPSRSRTLHSAAAQLPGQHTGTEPLARAQGPCPEPVRVLHAPFDEQWLIPDQRLIDAARPELWRVADARQLFLVEQGYVPGAGGPAVLACAVLPQGRSPAGRPG
;
A
#
# COMPACT_ATOMS: atom_id res chain seq x y z
N MET A 1 7.64 -32.85 39.51
CA MET A 1 8.24 -32.11 38.38
C MET A 1 7.25 -31.06 37.90
N PRO A 2 7.22 -29.85 38.49
CA PRO A 2 6.44 -28.74 37.96
C PRO A 2 7.27 -27.95 36.93
N GLY A 3 6.60 -27.57 35.85
CA GLY A 3 7.16 -26.89 34.69
C GLY A 3 7.76 -25.52 35.01
N VAL A 4 8.80 -25.19 34.25
CA VAL A 4 9.45 -23.89 34.24
C VAL A 4 8.49 -22.91 33.56
N THR A 5 7.78 -22.11 34.37
CA THR A 5 7.16 -20.88 33.90
C THR A 5 8.27 -19.96 33.43
N ASN A 6 8.37 -19.73 32.13
CA ASN A 6 9.27 -18.75 31.55
C ASN A 6 8.65 -17.35 31.73
N ASP A 7 8.57 -16.89 32.97
CA ASP A 7 8.30 -15.49 33.33
C ASP A 7 9.61 -14.71 33.18
N GLY A 8 10.03 -14.48 31.94
CA GLY A 8 10.99 -13.44 31.63
C GLY A 8 10.29 -12.08 31.62
N PRO A 9 10.94 -10.97 31.99
CA PRO A 9 10.35 -9.66 31.85
C PRO A 9 10.06 -9.44 30.37
N HIS A 10 8.77 -9.40 29.99
CA HIS A 10 8.39 -8.70 28.77
C HIS A 10 8.87 -7.27 28.99
N LEU A 11 10.07 -6.96 28.47
CA LEU A 11 10.59 -5.61 28.42
C LEU A 11 9.45 -4.74 27.92
N ASP A 12 9.14 -3.69 28.69
CA ASP A 12 8.32 -2.55 28.29
C ASP A 12 8.97 -1.89 27.06
N ALA A 13 8.93 -2.57 25.92
CA ALA A 13 9.51 -2.10 24.69
C ALA A 13 8.60 -0.98 24.19
N MET A 14 9.15 0.22 24.14
CA MET A 14 8.46 1.39 23.60
C MET A 14 8.03 1.09 22.15
N PRO A 15 6.74 1.29 21.81
CA PRO A 15 6.27 1.18 20.43
C PRO A 15 7.13 2.00 19.47
N LEU A 16 7.34 1.51 18.26
CA LEU A 16 8.12 2.25 17.26
C LEU A 16 7.52 3.64 17.00
N ALA A 17 6.19 3.73 17.04
CA ALA A 17 5.44 4.98 16.91
C ALA A 17 5.81 6.04 17.96
N ASP A 18 6.18 5.62 19.17
CA ASP A 18 6.53 6.53 20.28
C ASP A 18 7.99 7.04 20.16
N LEU A 19 8.83 6.34 19.40
CA LEU A 19 10.21 6.76 19.09
C LEU A 19 10.31 7.70 17.89
N MET A 20 9.33 7.65 16.99
CA MET A 20 9.35 8.42 15.75
C MET A 20 8.67 9.79 15.93
N PRO A 21 9.14 10.85 15.22
CA PRO A 21 8.49 12.15 15.27
C PRO A 21 7.02 12.12 14.82
N TRP A 22 6.67 11.14 13.98
CA TRP A 22 5.33 10.80 13.56
C TRP A 22 5.30 9.37 13.00
N SER A 23 4.11 8.76 12.99
CA SER A 23 3.86 7.45 12.37
C SER A 23 2.46 7.42 11.77
N VAL A 24 2.27 6.63 10.71
CA VAL A 24 0.95 6.33 10.15
C VAL A 24 0.87 4.88 9.71
N ALA A 25 -0.34 4.34 9.70
CA ALA A 25 -0.62 3.05 9.11
C ALA A 25 -0.23 3.04 7.60
N PRO A 26 0.20 1.89 7.07
CA PRO A 26 0.64 1.76 5.68
C PRO A 26 -0.50 1.94 4.67
N LEU A 27 -0.14 1.96 3.38
CA LEU A 27 -1.10 2.02 2.28
C LEU A 27 -2.05 0.82 2.31
N ARG A 28 -3.33 1.03 2.03
CA ARG A 28 -4.29 -0.07 1.83
C ARG A 28 -4.86 0.03 0.44
N LEU A 29 -4.53 -0.92 -0.45
CA LEU A 29 -5.01 -0.89 -1.83
C LEU A 29 -6.51 -1.25 -1.91
N GLY A 30 -6.93 -2.28 -1.15
CA GLY A 30 -8.30 -2.78 -1.15
C GLY A 30 -8.64 -3.71 -2.34
N ARG A 31 -7.71 -3.85 -3.28
CA ARG A 31 -7.80 -4.65 -4.51
C ARG A 31 -6.39 -5.01 -4.99
N GLY A 32 -6.26 -6.10 -5.73
CA GLY A 32 -4.95 -6.65 -6.12
C GLY A 32 -4.37 -6.03 -7.39
N TRP A 33 -5.20 -5.72 -8.37
CA TRP A 33 -4.74 -5.43 -9.73
C TRP A 33 -3.91 -4.14 -9.94
N PRO A 34 -4.04 -3.05 -9.16
CA PRO A 34 -3.17 -1.87 -9.35
C PRO A 34 -1.74 -2.12 -8.88
N LEU A 35 -1.46 -3.30 -8.30
CA LEU A 35 -0.13 -3.78 -7.90
C LEU A 35 0.29 -4.97 -8.77
N GLY A 36 1.59 -5.07 -9.04
CA GLY A 36 2.13 -6.26 -9.71
C GLY A 36 3.66 -6.27 -9.81
N PRO A 37 4.25 -7.41 -10.19
CA PRO A 37 5.70 -7.57 -10.28
C PRO A 37 6.32 -6.83 -11.47
N ASP A 38 5.51 -6.41 -12.44
CA ASP A 38 5.95 -5.80 -13.70
C ASP A 38 5.10 -4.58 -14.09
N ALA A 39 5.76 -3.51 -14.52
CA ALA A 39 5.13 -2.26 -14.91
C ALA A 39 4.35 -2.38 -16.23
N ALA A 40 4.81 -3.18 -17.20
CA ALA A 40 4.11 -3.35 -18.47
C ALA A 40 2.73 -4.01 -18.28
N SER A 41 2.66 -4.98 -17.38
CA SER A 41 1.43 -5.65 -16.97
C SER A 41 0.42 -4.67 -16.36
N LEU A 42 0.89 -3.70 -15.56
CA LEU A 42 0.03 -2.66 -14.98
C LEU A 42 -0.51 -1.71 -16.04
N ARG A 43 0.31 -1.31 -17.01
CA ARG A 43 -0.12 -0.49 -18.15
C ARG A 43 -1.19 -1.21 -18.97
N ALA A 44 -0.97 -2.49 -19.30
CA ALA A 44 -1.96 -3.29 -20.03
C ALA A 44 -3.29 -3.45 -19.27
N ARG A 45 -3.25 -3.62 -17.93
CA ARG A 45 -4.45 -3.66 -17.09
C ARG A 45 -5.19 -2.32 -17.10
N TRP A 46 -4.47 -1.22 -16.99
CA TRP A 46 -5.05 0.12 -17.08
C TRP A 46 -5.71 0.37 -18.44
N ASP A 47 -5.04 0.01 -19.54
CA ASP A 47 -5.59 0.16 -20.90
C ASP A 47 -6.86 -0.68 -21.08
N THR A 48 -6.86 -1.90 -20.53
CA THR A 48 -8.07 -2.75 -20.48
C THR A 48 -9.18 -2.09 -19.67
N PHE A 49 -8.86 -1.49 -18.53
CA PHE A 49 -9.81 -0.80 -17.67
C PHE A 49 -10.41 0.44 -18.36
N VAL A 50 -9.57 1.32 -18.91
CA VAL A 50 -10.02 2.53 -19.62
C VAL A 50 -10.72 2.21 -20.95
N GLY A 51 -10.39 1.10 -21.61
CA GLY A 51 -11.07 0.65 -22.83
C GLY A 51 -12.43 -0.02 -22.58
N ALA A 52 -12.74 -0.40 -21.35
CA ALA A 52 -13.95 -1.15 -21.02
C ALA A 52 -15.20 -0.26 -20.95
N SER A 53 -16.37 -0.87 -21.20
CA SER A 53 -17.68 -0.27 -20.90
C SER A 53 -17.85 -0.04 -19.39
N GLU A 54 -18.75 0.85 -19.00
CA GLU A 54 -18.95 1.23 -17.59
C GLU A 54 -19.24 0.02 -16.69
N ASP A 55 -20.19 -0.85 -17.06
CA ASP A 55 -20.50 -2.07 -16.31
C ASP A 55 -19.28 -2.99 -16.14
N ARG A 56 -18.43 -3.06 -17.18
CA ARG A 56 -17.22 -3.86 -17.15
C ARG A 56 -16.13 -3.18 -16.32
N ARG A 57 -16.03 -1.86 -16.32
CA ARG A 57 -15.13 -1.10 -15.43
C ARG A 57 -15.50 -1.30 -13.97
N GLU A 58 -16.79 -1.26 -13.64
CA GLU A 58 -17.26 -1.54 -12.28
C GLU A 58 -16.78 -2.93 -11.83
N ALA A 59 -16.98 -3.95 -12.66
CA ALA A 59 -16.53 -5.31 -12.36
C ALA A 59 -14.99 -5.43 -12.24
N LEU A 60 -14.23 -4.74 -13.09
CA LEU A 60 -12.75 -4.75 -13.06
C LEU A 60 -12.18 -3.94 -11.88
N LEU A 61 -12.88 -2.90 -11.42
CA LEU A 61 -12.42 -2.07 -10.31
C LEU A 61 -12.41 -2.84 -9.00
N GLU A 62 -13.38 -3.74 -8.80
CA GLU A 62 -13.69 -4.33 -7.49
C GLU A 62 -13.98 -3.22 -6.45
N PRO A 63 -15.16 -2.59 -6.54
CA PRO A 63 -15.53 -1.46 -5.69
C PRO A 63 -15.49 -1.85 -4.22
N SER A 64 -14.96 -0.95 -3.39
CA SER A 64 -15.00 -1.06 -1.94
C SER A 64 -15.87 0.05 -1.36
N ARG A 65 -16.13 -0.02 -0.06
CA ARG A 65 -16.75 1.10 0.67
C ARG A 65 -15.98 2.43 0.55
N SER A 66 -14.69 2.39 0.23
CA SER A 66 -13.80 3.56 0.20
C SER A 66 -13.58 4.10 -1.22
N ARG A 67 -13.71 3.23 -2.23
CA ARG A 67 -13.43 3.55 -3.64
C ARG A 67 -14.41 2.81 -4.55
N THR A 68 -15.13 3.60 -5.32
CA THR A 68 -16.06 3.18 -6.37
C THR A 68 -15.67 3.83 -7.68
N LEU A 69 -16.27 3.40 -8.79
CA LEU A 69 -16.02 3.99 -10.11
C LEU A 69 -16.42 5.48 -10.17
N HIS A 70 -17.34 5.89 -9.29
CA HIS A 70 -17.82 7.27 -9.16
C HIS A 70 -17.05 8.10 -8.11
N SER A 71 -16.06 7.52 -7.45
CA SER A 71 -15.25 8.24 -6.46
C SER A 71 -14.25 9.17 -7.15
N ALA A 72 -14.42 10.49 -6.94
CA ALA A 72 -13.39 11.46 -7.24
C ALA A 72 -12.34 11.53 -6.11
N ALA A 73 -11.10 11.85 -6.44
CA ALA A 73 -10.02 11.98 -5.46
C ALA A 73 -8.98 13.01 -5.92
N ALA A 74 -8.32 13.67 -4.97
CA ALA A 74 -7.17 14.52 -5.30
C ALA A 74 -6.00 13.67 -5.83
N GLN A 75 -5.08 14.34 -6.52
CA GLN A 75 -3.80 13.73 -6.89
C GLN A 75 -2.98 13.39 -5.65
N LEU A 76 -2.23 12.30 -5.73
CA LEU A 76 -1.21 12.01 -4.73
C LEU A 76 -0.06 13.00 -4.87
N PRO A 77 0.55 13.45 -3.76
CA PRO A 77 1.73 14.29 -3.78
C PRO A 77 2.83 13.70 -4.69
N GLY A 78 3.37 14.54 -5.59
CA GLY A 78 4.40 14.13 -6.55
C GLY A 78 3.89 13.28 -7.73
N GLN A 79 2.57 13.03 -7.84
CA GLN A 79 1.98 12.20 -8.88
C GLN A 79 1.07 13.01 -9.79
N HIS A 80 1.10 12.71 -11.08
CA HIS A 80 0.26 13.34 -12.08
C HIS A 80 -0.83 12.36 -12.55
N THR A 81 -1.98 12.37 -11.84
CA THR A 81 -3.11 11.48 -12.13
C THR A 81 -4.41 12.26 -12.35
N GLY A 82 -5.43 11.62 -12.93
CA GLY A 82 -6.75 12.22 -13.02
C GLY A 82 -7.41 12.38 -11.64
N THR A 83 -8.23 13.42 -11.47
CA THR A 83 -8.98 13.67 -10.24
C THR A 83 -10.47 13.36 -10.35
N GLU A 84 -10.99 13.33 -11.57
CA GLU A 84 -12.37 12.96 -11.87
C GLU A 84 -12.65 11.49 -11.57
N PRO A 85 -13.92 11.09 -11.40
CA PRO A 85 -14.27 9.69 -11.22
C PRO A 85 -13.72 8.76 -12.30
N LEU A 86 -13.37 7.52 -11.92
CA LEU A 86 -12.86 6.50 -12.84
C LEU A 86 -13.86 6.10 -13.93
N ALA A 87 -15.16 6.34 -13.73
CA ALA A 87 -16.18 6.23 -14.78
C ALA A 87 -15.83 7.05 -16.02
N ARG A 88 -15.14 8.18 -15.83
CA ARG A 88 -14.71 9.10 -16.89
C ARG A 88 -13.21 9.01 -17.18
N ALA A 89 -12.50 8.07 -16.54
CA ALA A 89 -11.06 7.91 -16.76
C ALA A 89 -10.76 7.66 -18.24
N GLN A 90 -9.76 8.39 -18.72
CA GLN A 90 -9.23 8.40 -20.07
C GLN A 90 -7.72 8.65 -19.99
N GLY A 91 -7.02 8.37 -21.08
CA GLY A 91 -5.59 8.63 -21.19
C GLY A 91 -4.71 7.48 -20.67
N PRO A 92 -3.38 7.68 -20.77
CA PRO A 92 -2.42 6.63 -20.48
C PRO A 92 -2.38 6.27 -18.99
N CYS A 93 -1.88 5.08 -18.69
CA CYS A 93 -1.60 4.66 -17.33
C CYS A 93 -0.63 5.65 -16.66
N PRO A 94 -0.92 6.12 -15.43
CA PRO A 94 0.06 6.82 -14.62
C PRO A 94 1.35 6.00 -14.50
N GLU A 95 2.51 6.66 -14.52
CA GLU A 95 3.80 5.99 -14.45
C GLU A 95 3.86 5.11 -13.18
N PRO A 96 3.98 3.77 -13.31
CA PRO A 96 4.01 2.91 -12.14
C PRO A 96 5.22 3.21 -11.25
N VAL A 97 5.04 3.19 -9.93
CA VAL A 97 6.10 3.46 -8.95
C VAL A 97 6.47 2.19 -8.19
N ARG A 98 7.73 2.11 -7.74
CA ARG A 98 8.19 1.02 -6.88
C ARG A 98 7.65 1.19 -5.46
N VAL A 99 7.15 0.11 -4.89
CA VAL A 99 6.65 0.03 -3.52
C VAL A 99 7.11 -1.26 -2.86
N LEU A 100 7.25 -1.25 -1.53
CA LEU A 100 7.51 -2.44 -0.76
C LEU A 100 6.19 -3.18 -0.49
N HIS A 101 6.00 -4.32 -1.12
CA HIS A 101 4.81 -5.16 -0.94
C HIS A 101 4.90 -6.01 0.33
N ALA A 102 6.03 -6.68 0.52
CA ALA A 102 6.36 -7.53 1.65
C ALA A 102 7.87 -7.41 1.96
N PRO A 103 8.38 -7.96 3.08
CA PRO A 103 9.80 -7.90 3.37
C PRO A 103 10.66 -8.40 2.20
N PHE A 104 11.52 -7.52 1.69
CA PHE A 104 12.41 -7.77 0.55
C PHE A 104 11.70 -8.10 -0.79
N ASP A 105 10.40 -7.81 -0.88
CA ASP A 105 9.60 -7.93 -2.11
C ASP A 105 9.10 -6.55 -2.54
N GLU A 106 9.80 -5.98 -3.51
CA GLU A 106 9.39 -4.74 -4.14
C GLU A 106 8.62 -5.00 -5.43
N GLN A 107 7.47 -4.36 -5.55
CA GLN A 107 6.58 -4.45 -6.69
C GLN A 107 6.30 -3.07 -7.28
N TRP A 108 5.56 -3.05 -8.39
CA TRP A 108 5.08 -1.83 -9.03
C TRP A 108 3.64 -1.55 -8.62
N LEU A 109 3.31 -0.27 -8.46
CA LEU A 109 1.98 0.23 -8.13
C LEU A 109 1.58 1.33 -9.12
N ILE A 110 0.33 1.32 -9.60
CA ILE A 110 -0.27 2.48 -10.27
C ILE A 110 -0.59 3.53 -9.21
N PRO A 111 0.08 4.70 -9.19
CA PRO A 111 -0.03 5.67 -8.09
C PRO A 111 -1.28 6.57 -8.24
N ASP A 112 -2.46 5.98 -8.42
CA ASP A 112 -3.72 6.71 -8.56
C ASP A 112 -4.57 6.60 -7.29
N GLN A 113 -4.85 7.74 -6.65
CA GLN A 113 -5.62 7.78 -5.40
C GLN A 113 -7.00 7.14 -5.52
N ARG A 114 -7.60 7.16 -6.72
CA ARG A 114 -8.92 6.58 -7.00
C ARG A 114 -8.89 5.06 -6.98
N LEU A 115 -7.72 4.45 -7.22
CA LEU A 115 -7.50 3.01 -7.16
C LEU A 115 -7.07 2.50 -5.77
N ILE A 116 -6.85 3.39 -4.80
CA ILE A 116 -6.27 3.04 -3.50
C ILE A 116 -7.25 3.39 -2.37
N ASP A 117 -7.66 2.38 -1.61
CA ASP A 117 -8.60 2.51 -0.50
C ASP A 117 -8.14 3.44 0.63
N ALA A 118 -6.87 3.37 1.02
CA ALA A 118 -6.22 4.29 1.95
C ALA A 118 -4.83 4.62 1.44
N ALA A 119 -4.72 5.75 0.73
CA ALA A 119 -3.52 6.13 -0.01
C ALA A 119 -2.49 6.91 0.82
N ARG A 120 -2.80 7.29 2.06
CA ARG A 120 -1.86 7.94 3.00
C ARG A 120 -0.99 9.04 2.36
N PRO A 121 -1.59 10.14 1.84
CA PRO A 121 -0.84 11.18 1.11
C PRO A 121 0.40 11.71 1.85
N GLU A 122 0.39 11.69 3.18
CA GLU A 122 1.54 11.98 4.03
C GLU A 122 2.78 11.15 3.74
N LEU A 123 2.66 9.85 3.44
CA LEU A 123 3.79 9.01 3.04
C LEU A 123 4.35 9.47 1.69
N TRP A 124 3.48 9.89 0.76
CA TRP A 124 3.89 10.37 -0.56
C TRP A 124 4.58 11.73 -0.51
N ARG A 125 4.20 12.62 0.42
CA ARG A 125 4.86 13.94 0.56
C ARG A 125 6.32 13.82 0.96
N VAL A 126 6.67 12.79 1.73
CA VAL A 126 8.02 12.56 2.23
C VAL A 126 8.80 11.54 1.41
N ALA A 127 8.16 10.85 0.47
CA ALA A 127 8.80 9.86 -0.39
C ALA A 127 9.74 10.56 -1.37
N ASP A 128 11.02 10.63 -1.00
CA ASP A 128 12.08 11.19 -1.83
C ASP A 128 13.35 10.31 -1.77
N ALA A 129 14.38 10.69 -2.52
CA ALA A 129 15.61 9.90 -2.63
C ALA A 129 16.49 9.89 -1.37
N ARG A 130 16.13 10.61 -0.31
CA ARG A 130 16.94 10.78 0.92
C ARG A 130 16.25 10.23 2.16
N GLN A 131 14.98 9.87 2.05
CA GLN A 131 14.13 9.45 3.14
C GLN A 131 14.10 7.90 3.27
N LEU A 132 13.92 7.43 4.50
CA LEU A 132 13.69 6.02 4.81
C LEU A 132 12.39 5.87 5.58
N PHE A 133 11.65 4.80 5.29
CA PHE A 133 10.52 4.34 6.09
C PHE A 133 10.99 3.23 7.01
N LEU A 134 10.49 3.23 8.25
CA LEU A 134 10.58 2.10 9.16
C LEU A 134 9.21 1.44 9.27
N VAL A 135 9.16 0.13 9.05
CA VAL A 135 7.93 -0.66 9.04
C VAL A 135 8.03 -1.73 10.12
N GLU A 136 7.23 -1.56 11.18
CA GLU A 136 6.99 -2.62 12.15
C GLU A 136 6.15 -3.72 11.49
N GLN A 137 6.65 -4.95 11.52
CA GLN A 137 5.95 -6.08 10.92
C GLN A 137 4.89 -6.58 11.90
N GLY A 138 3.67 -6.80 11.40
CA GLY A 138 2.62 -7.42 12.19
C GLY A 138 3.08 -8.77 12.74
N TYR A 139 2.92 -8.97 14.05
CA TYR A 139 3.34 -10.21 14.71
C TYR A 139 2.55 -11.41 14.16
N VAL A 140 3.29 -12.40 13.65
CA VAL A 140 2.75 -13.69 13.21
C VAL A 140 3.50 -14.78 13.98
N PRO A 141 2.82 -15.60 14.80
CA PRO A 141 3.48 -16.68 15.53
C PRO A 141 4.29 -17.59 14.61
N GLY A 142 5.57 -17.79 14.92
CA GLY A 142 6.46 -18.66 14.15
C GLY A 142 6.98 -18.09 12.83
N ALA A 143 6.67 -16.84 12.48
CA ALA A 143 7.27 -16.18 11.32
C ALA A 143 8.72 -15.76 11.62
N GLY A 144 9.65 -16.16 10.74
CA GLY A 144 11.08 -15.82 10.84
C GLY A 144 11.46 -14.46 10.23
N GLY A 145 10.49 -13.57 10.02
CA GLY A 145 10.72 -12.25 9.41
C GLY A 145 11.33 -11.24 10.40
N PRO A 146 11.90 -10.13 9.90
CA PRO A 146 12.41 -9.07 10.77
C PRO A 146 11.26 -8.42 11.56
N ALA A 147 11.50 -8.03 12.81
CA ALA A 147 10.53 -7.27 13.60
C ALA A 147 10.30 -5.86 13.04
N VAL A 148 11.37 -5.22 12.55
CA VAL A 148 11.33 -3.90 11.89
C VAL A 148 12.12 -3.97 10.59
N LEU A 149 11.59 -3.36 9.53
CA LEU A 149 12.23 -3.25 8.23
C LEU A 149 12.43 -1.79 7.85
N ALA A 150 13.64 -1.43 7.42
CA ALA A 150 13.92 -0.15 6.81
C ALA A 150 13.82 -0.27 5.28
N CYS A 151 13.14 0.68 4.62
CA CYS A 151 13.03 0.71 3.16
C CYS A 151 13.03 2.14 2.61
N ALA A 152 13.59 2.32 1.42
CA ALA A 152 13.61 3.60 0.72
C ALA A 152 12.38 3.84 -0.18
N VAL A 153 11.55 2.81 -0.39
CA VAL A 153 10.32 2.89 -1.18
C VAL A 153 9.09 2.86 -0.29
N LEU A 154 7.96 3.35 -0.81
CA LEU A 154 6.69 3.43 -0.08
C LEU A 154 6.23 2.06 0.42
N PRO A 155 5.89 1.89 1.72
CA PRO A 155 5.41 0.62 2.24
C PRO A 155 3.91 0.43 1.98
N GLN A 156 3.57 -0.67 1.29
CA GLN A 156 2.18 -1.11 1.13
C GLN A 156 1.67 -1.89 2.36
N GLY A 157 2.57 -2.27 3.27
CA GLY A 157 2.26 -2.82 4.60
C GLY A 157 1.30 -4.01 4.60
N ARG A 158 1.46 -4.92 3.63
CA ARG A 158 0.77 -6.21 3.68
C ARG A 158 1.24 -6.97 4.92
N SER A 159 0.36 -7.11 5.89
CA SER A 159 0.59 -7.97 7.04
C SER A 159 0.14 -9.40 6.73
N PRO A 160 0.98 -10.42 6.92
CA PRO A 160 0.56 -11.81 6.80
C PRO A 160 -0.51 -12.20 7.84
N ALA A 161 -0.65 -11.42 8.94
CA ALA A 161 -1.69 -11.60 9.96
C ALA A 161 -3.07 -11.01 9.57
N GLY A 162 -3.20 -10.42 8.37
CA GLY A 162 -4.45 -9.82 7.89
C GLY A 162 -4.81 -8.45 8.49
N ARG A 163 -4.15 -8.03 9.58
CA ARG A 163 -4.27 -6.69 10.16
C ARG A 163 -3.04 -5.86 9.76
N PRO A 164 -3.19 -4.74 9.04
CA PRO A 164 -2.05 -3.87 8.76
C PRO A 164 -1.43 -3.42 10.09
N GLY A 165 -0.10 -3.51 10.19
CA GLY A 165 0.67 -2.95 11.30
C GLY A 165 0.51 -1.44 11.38
#